data_AF-X1G661-F1
#
_entry.id   AF-X1G661-F1
#
_cell.length_a   1.000
_cell.length_b   1.000
_cell.length_c   1.000
_cell.angle_alpha   90.00
_cell.angle_beta   90.00
_cell.angle_gamma   90.00
#
_symmetry.space_group_name_H-M   'P 1'
#
loop_
_entity.id
_entity.type
_entity.pdbx_description
1 polymer ?
#
loop_
_entity_poly.entity_id
_entity_poly.type
_entity_poly.pdbx_seq_one_letter_code
_entity_poly.pdbx_strand_id
1 'polypeptide(L)'
;LLSLRSNSKIKGRFSCIIDEKKGIFAGEYYLTRTGDTIEFIITPTKGWQPFPGKLWLKTYKWISEIQIQDIGDIKINSYWRRIKG
;
A
#
# COMPACT_ATOMS: atom_id res chain seq x y z
N LEU A 1 -9.41 -3.46 8.64
CA LEU A 1 -8.16 -4.24 8.82
C LEU A 1 -8.22 -5.14 10.05
N LEU A 2 -8.54 -4.60 11.23
CA LEU A 2 -8.54 -5.35 12.50
C LEU A 2 -9.50 -6.55 12.55
N SER A 3 -10.55 -6.53 11.73
CA SER A 3 -11.54 -7.61 11.60
C SER A 3 -11.12 -8.76 10.67
N LEU A 4 -9.96 -8.65 10.01
CA LEU A 4 -9.47 -9.71 9.14
C LEU A 4 -9.17 -10.97 9.94
N ARG A 5 -9.59 -12.14 9.46
CA ARG A 5 -9.25 -13.40 10.12
C ARG A 5 -7.74 -13.64 10.05
N SER A 6 -7.17 -14.27 11.07
CA SER A 6 -5.77 -14.71 11.00
C SER A 6 -5.55 -15.62 9.78
N ASN A 7 -4.36 -15.54 9.17
CA ASN A 7 -3.97 -16.22 7.93
C ASN A 7 -4.74 -15.77 6.67
N SER A 8 -5.49 -14.66 6.73
CA SER A 8 -6.12 -14.09 5.55
C SER A 8 -5.08 -13.50 4.61
N LYS A 9 -5.26 -13.77 3.31
CA LYS A 9 -4.50 -13.17 2.21
C LYS A 9 -5.47 -12.47 1.28
N ILE A 10 -5.28 -11.16 1.09
CA ILE A 10 -6.10 -10.35 0.20
C ILE A 10 -5.19 -9.73 -0.84
N LYS A 11 -5.56 -9.90 -2.10
CA LYS A 11 -4.98 -9.19 -3.24
C LYS A 11 -6.05 -8.34 -3.89
N GLY A 12 -5.72 -7.10 -4.23
CA GLY A 12 -6.64 -6.24 -4.93
C GLY A 12 -5.94 -5.17 -5.74
N ARG A 13 -6.75 -4.28 -6.32
CA ARG A 13 -6.32 -3.11 -7.06
C ARG A 13 -6.84 -1.87 -6.36
N PHE A 14 -6.10 -0.77 -6.46
CA PHE A 14 -6.54 0.52 -5.94
C PHE A 14 -6.36 1.60 -7.01
N SER A 15 -7.11 2.68 -6.85
CA SER A 15 -6.94 3.94 -7.57
C SER A 15 -7.21 5.08 -6.62
N CYS A 16 -6.30 6.05 -6.56
CA CYS A 16 -6.39 7.25 -5.74
C CYS A 16 -6.24 8.48 -6.63
N ILE A 17 -7.03 9.51 -6.34
CA ILE A 17 -6.89 10.84 -6.92
C ILE A 17 -6.06 11.67 -5.93
N ILE A 18 -5.11 12.46 -6.44
CA ILE A 18 -4.25 13.29 -5.60
C ILE A 18 -4.85 14.71 -5.53
N ASP A 19 -5.73 14.92 -4.55
CA ASP A 19 -6.25 16.22 -4.12
C ASP A 19 -6.79 17.11 -5.27
N GLU A 20 -6.68 18.44 -5.17
CA GLU A 20 -7.12 19.42 -6.18
C GLU A 20 -6.39 19.32 -7.54
N LYS A 21 -5.31 18.54 -7.64
CA LYS A 21 -4.56 18.37 -8.88
C LYS A 21 -5.14 17.23 -9.71
N LYS A 22 -5.34 17.49 -11.01
CA LYS A 22 -5.70 16.46 -11.99
C LYS A 22 -4.59 15.42 -12.06
N GLY A 23 -4.73 14.30 -11.36
CA GLY A 23 -3.78 13.20 -11.36
C GLY A 23 -4.41 11.95 -10.74
N ILE A 24 -4.18 10.80 -11.36
CA ILE A 24 -4.64 9.51 -10.85
C ILE A 24 -3.40 8.65 -10.61
N PHE A 25 -3.33 7.99 -9.46
CA PHE A 25 -2.34 6.99 -9.15
C PHE A 25 -3.06 5.68 -8.82
N ALA A 26 -2.62 4.58 -9.43
CA ALA A 26 -3.29 3.30 -9.28
C ALA A 26 -2.27 2.16 -9.23
N GLY A 27 -2.69 1.02 -8.70
CA GLY A 27 -1.78 -0.10 -8.54
C GLY A 27 -2.43 -1.33 -7.97
N GLU A 28 -1.59 -2.21 -7.47
CA GLU A 28 -1.99 -3.43 -6.78
C GLU A 28 -1.63 -3.34 -5.31
N TYR A 29 -2.42 -4.00 -4.49
CA TYR A 29 -2.09 -4.17 -3.08
C TYR A 29 -2.20 -5.62 -2.66
N TYR A 30 -1.39 -5.98 -1.67
CA TYR A 30 -1.34 -7.29 -1.06
C TYR A 30 -1.38 -7.10 0.44
N LEU A 31 -2.28 -7.81 1.11
CA LEU A 31 -2.45 -7.74 2.54
C LEU A 31 -2.47 -9.15 3.11
N THR A 32 -1.61 -9.40 4.08
CA THR A 32 -1.53 -10.68 4.79
C THR A 32 -1.65 -10.43 6.29
N ARG A 33 -2.55 -11.15 6.97
CA ARG A 33 -2.58 -11.18 8.44
C ARG A 33 -1.97 -12.48 8.94
N THR A 34 -1.00 -12.39 9.84
CA THR A 34 -0.39 -13.53 10.53
C THR A 34 -0.44 -13.25 12.03
N GLY A 35 -1.38 -13.90 12.75
CA GLY A 35 -1.64 -13.59 14.14
C GLY A 35 -2.07 -12.13 14.32
N ASP A 36 -1.27 -11.37 15.07
CA ASP A 36 -1.50 -9.96 15.38
C ASP A 36 -0.70 -8.98 14.50
N THR A 37 0.00 -9.52 13.50
CA THR A 37 0.71 -8.71 12.52
C THR A 37 -0.03 -8.69 11.20
N ILE A 38 -0.23 -7.51 10.64
CA ILE A 38 -0.72 -7.31 9.28
C ILE A 38 0.42 -6.72 8.44
N GLU A 39 0.85 -7.46 7.42
CA GLU A 39 1.70 -6.94 6.37
C GLU A 39 0.82 -6.35 5.27
N PHE A 40 1.08 -5.10 4.90
CA PHE A 40 0.38 -4.40 3.83
C PHE A 40 1.39 -3.84 2.82
N ILE A 41 1.30 -4.34 1.59
CA ILE A 41 2.18 -3.96 0.49
C ILE A 41 1.35 -3.26 -0.58
N ILE A 42 1.79 -2.06 -0.98
CA ILE A 42 1.20 -1.30 -2.07
C ILE A 42 2.25 -1.13 -3.16
N THR A 43 1.91 -1.54 -4.38
CA THR A 43 2.76 -1.40 -5.56
C THR A 43 2.05 -0.49 -6.58
N PRO A 44 2.47 0.77 -6.69
CA PRO A 44 2.12 1.62 -7.83
C PRO A 44 2.48 0.96 -9.16
N THR A 45 1.51 0.80 -10.06
CA THR A 45 1.78 0.26 -11.41
C THR A 45 1.23 1.14 -12.52
N LYS A 46 0.28 2.02 -12.20
CA LYS A 46 -0.37 2.93 -13.14
C LYS A 46 -0.42 4.33 -12.55
N GLY A 47 -0.41 5.31 -13.42
CA GLY A 47 -0.69 6.68 -13.03
C GLY A 47 -0.81 7.57 -14.24
N TRP A 48 -1.53 8.66 -14.07
CA TRP A 48 -1.66 9.73 -15.03
C TRP A 48 -1.39 11.04 -14.29
N GLN A 49 -0.58 11.89 -14.91
CA GLN A 49 -0.23 13.21 -14.41
C GLN A 49 -0.40 14.22 -15.56
N PRO A 50 -0.77 15.47 -15.26
CA PRO A 50 -1.11 16.46 -16.28
C PRO A 50 0.12 16.93 -17.05
N PHE A 51 1.32 16.78 -16.47
CA PHE A 51 2.60 17.00 -17.12
C PHE A 51 3.32 15.66 -17.32
N PRO A 52 3.64 15.25 -18.55
CA PRO A 52 4.22 13.94 -18.83
C PRO A 52 5.69 13.87 -18.37
N GLY A 53 5.91 13.35 -17.17
CA GLY A 53 7.22 12.92 -16.66
C GLY A 53 7.30 11.40 -16.46
N LYS A 54 8.48 10.87 -16.13
CA LYS A 54 8.61 9.47 -15.68
C LYS A 54 7.74 9.26 -14.43
N LEU A 55 6.89 8.24 -14.46
CA LEU A 55 6.12 7.79 -13.29
C LEU A 55 7.08 7.15 -12.28
N TRP A 56 7.78 7.97 -11.51
CA TRP A 56 8.78 7.54 -10.53
C TRP A 56 8.20 6.52 -9.54
N LEU A 57 6.92 6.66 -9.18
CA LEU A 57 6.19 5.75 -8.29
C LEU A 57 6.20 4.29 -8.75
N LYS A 58 6.25 4.01 -10.07
CA LYS A 58 6.33 2.62 -10.58
C LYS A 58 7.62 1.90 -10.16
N THR A 59 8.63 2.64 -9.73
CA THR A 59 9.91 2.08 -9.29
C THR A 59 9.97 1.84 -7.79
N TYR A 60 8.87 2.00 -7.07
CA TYR A 60 8.80 1.80 -5.63
C TYR A 60 7.64 0.89 -5.25
N LYS A 61 7.76 0.23 -4.11
CA LYS A 61 6.63 -0.30 -3.36
C LYS A 61 6.67 0.25 -1.96
N TRP A 62 5.50 0.51 -1.41
CA TRP A 62 5.33 0.79 0.00
C TRP A 62 5.06 -0.51 0.73
N ILE A 63 5.69 -0.68 1.88
CA ILE A 63 5.53 -1.83 2.75
C ILE A 63 5.24 -1.28 4.14
N SER A 64 4.21 -1.82 4.77
CA SER A 64 3.90 -1.55 6.16
C SER A 64 3.68 -2.83 6.93
N GLU A 65 4.23 -2.85 8.12
CA GLU A 65 3.92 -3.80 9.17
C GLU A 65 3.07 -3.09 10.21
N ILE A 66 1.89 -3.64 10.47
CA ILE A 66 0.93 -3.14 11.44
C ILE A 66 0.81 -4.20 12.53
N GLN A 67 1.28 -3.88 13.73
CA GLN A 67 1.23 -4.74 14.90
C GLN A 67 0.03 -4.34 15.76
N ILE A 68 -0.86 -5.28 16.04
CA ILE A 68 -2.05 -5.09 16.86
C ILE A 68 -1.70 -5.57 18.27
N GLN A 69 -1.48 -4.65 19.21
CA GLN A 69 -1.23 -5.02 20.61
C GLN A 69 -2.55 -5.10 21.39
N ASP A 70 -3.45 -4.15 21.12
CA ASP A 70 -4.85 -4.14 21.54
C ASP A 70 -5.67 -3.32 20.53
N ILE A 71 -7.00 -3.33 20.62
CA ILE A 71 -7.91 -2.59 19.72
C ILE A 71 -7.60 -1.07 19.71
N GLY A 72 -7.09 -0.53 20.82
CA GLY A 72 -6.68 0.86 20.96
C GLY A 72 -5.17 1.13 20.80
N ASP A 73 -4.33 0.09 20.72
CA ASP A 73 -2.87 0.23 20.62
C ASP A 73 -2.33 -0.53 19.41
N ILE A 74 -2.16 0.25 18.33
CA ILE A 74 -1.69 -0.24 17.04
C ILE A 74 -0.36 0.45 16.73
N LYS A 75 0.69 -0.35 16.51
CA LYS A 75 1.98 0.17 16.07
C LYS A 75 2.12 -0.05 14.57
N ILE A 76 2.47 1.02 13.87
CA ILE A 76 2.66 1.00 12.42
C ILE A 76 4.11 1.35 12.13
N ASN A 77 4.81 0.44 11.48
CA ASN A 77 6.10 0.73 10.85
C ASN A 77 5.92 0.65 9.33
N SER A 78 6.42 1.62 8.59
CA SER A 78 6.31 1.61 7.14
C SER A 78 7.49 2.25 6.46
N TYR A 79 7.79 1.77 5.25
CA TYR A 79 8.89 2.28 4.46
C TYR A 79 8.61 2.08 2.97
N TRP A 80 9.26 2.92 2.16
CA TRP A 80 9.30 2.77 0.72
C TRP A 80 10.54 2.01 0.31
N ARG A 81 10.37 0.97 -0.50
CA ARG A 81 11.47 0.20 -1.10
C ARG A 81 11.48 0.41 -2.59
N ARG A 82 12.63 0.82 -3.13
CA ARG A 82 12.84 0.86 -4.57
C ARG A 82 12.84 -0.56 -5.12
N ILE A 83 12.04 -0.80 -6.15
CA ILE A 83 12.04 -2.02 -6.94
C ILE A 83 13.06 -1.75 -8.05
N LYS A 84 14.20 -2.45 -8.05
CA LYS A 84 15.10 -2.41 -9.20
C LYS A 84 14.34 -3.02 -10.38
N GLY A 85 14.11 -2.22 -11.41
CA GLY A 85 13.65 -2.68 -12.71
C GLY A 85 14.81 -3.28 -13.49
#